data_AF-A0A970TS36-F1
#
_entry.id   AF-A0A970TS36-F1
#
_cell.length_a   1.000
_cell.length_b   1.000
_cell.length_c   1.000
_cell.angle_alpha   90.00
_cell.angle_beta   90.00
_cell.angle_gamma   90.00
#
_symmetry.space_group_name_H-M   'P 1'
#
loop_
_entity.id
_entity.type
_entity.pdbx_description
1 polymer ?
#
loop_
_entity_poly.entity_id
_entity_poly.type
_entity_poly.pdbx_seq_one_letter_code
_entity_poly.pdbx_strand_id
1 'polypeptide(L)' 'MYDVAIIGRGPAGLSASLYTARGGLKTIVIGRESVLAKGEWIRTRAQTWREYLPPGTAPED' A
#
# COMPACT_ATOMS: atom_id res chain seq x y z
N MET A 1 1.75 26.48 -4.41
CA MET A 1 2.71 26.05 -5.45
C MET A 1 3.30 24.73 -5.02
N TYR A 2 3.39 23.76 -5.93
CA TYR A 2 4.00 22.43 -5.72
C TYR A 2 5.27 22.34 -6.55
N ASP A 3 6.29 21.68 -6.01
CA ASP A 3 7.59 21.47 -6.66
C ASP A 3 7.57 20.20 -7.52
N VAL A 4 6.76 19.20 -7.14
CA VAL A 4 6.67 17.91 -7.82
C VAL A 4 5.21 17.46 -7.96
N ALA A 5 4.82 17.05 -9.16
CA ALA A 5 3.53 16.42 -9.44
C ALA A 5 3.73 14.96 -9.86
N ILE A 6 3.08 14.04 -9.14
CA ILE A 6 3.15 12.59 -9.39
C ILE A 6 1.78 12.13 -9.90
N ILE A 7 1.75 11.55 -11.10
CA ILE A 7 0.52 11.01 -11.70
C ILE A 7 0.54 9.49 -11.56
N GLY A 8 -0.33 8.99 -10.68
CA GLY A 8 -0.46 7.57 -10.33
C GLY A 8 -0.37 7.34 -8.82
N ARG A 9 -1.41 6.74 -8.22
CA ARG A 9 -1.46 6.39 -6.78
C ARG A 9 -1.15 4.90 -6.53
N GLY A 10 -0.27 4.33 -7.37
CA GLY A 10 0.24 2.97 -7.26
C GLY A 10 1.42 2.85 -6.29
N PRO A 11 2.05 1.67 -6.17
CA PRO A 11 3.21 1.47 -5.30
C PRO A 11 4.36 2.40 -5.72
N ALA A 12 4.65 2.49 -7.02
CA ALA A 12 5.67 3.38 -7.56
C ALA A 12 5.41 4.87 -7.26
N GLY A 13 4.17 5.33 -7.44
CA GLY A 13 3.81 6.74 -7.21
C GLY A 13 3.83 7.13 -5.74
N LEU A 14 3.40 6.23 -4.85
CA LEU A 14 3.50 6.45 -3.40
C LEU A 14 4.95 6.39 -2.92
N SER A 15 5.75 5.44 -3.42
CA SER A 15 7.19 5.39 -3.13
C SER A 15 7.89 6.68 -3.58
N ALA A 16 7.62 7.16 -4.79
CA ALA A 16 8.15 8.44 -5.27
C ALA A 16 7.74 9.61 -4.36
N SER A 17 6.47 9.66 -3.95
CA SER A 17 5.95 10.72 -3.08
C SER A 17 6.62 10.76 -1.70
N LEU A 18 7.02 9.59 -1.18
CA LEU A 18 7.72 9.48 0.08
C LEU A 18 9.12 10.09 0.00
N TYR A 19 9.85 9.84 -1.08
CA TYR A 19 11.19 10.37 -1.26
C TYR A 19 11.18 11.87 -1.57
N THR A 20 10.23 12.36 -2.35
CA THR A 20 10.10 13.80 -2.62
C THR A 20 9.67 14.57 -1.36
N ALA A 21 8.77 14.00 -0.54
CA ALA A 21 8.43 14.56 0.76
C ALA A 21 9.62 14.57 1.73
N ARG A 22 10.42 13.49 1.77
CA ARG A 22 11.66 13.43 2.58
C ARG A 22 12.72 14.42 2.12
N GLY A 23 12.77 14.72 0.83
CA GLY A 23 13.62 15.77 0.25
C GLY A 23 13.14 17.19 0.54
N GLY A 24 12.03 17.37 1.28
CA GLY A 24 11.47 18.68 1.60
C GLY A 24 10.69 19.35 0.47
N LEU A 25 10.37 18.62 -0.61
CA LEU A 25 9.65 19.15 -1.77
C LEU A 25 8.13 19.11 -1.54
N LYS A 26 7.44 20.19 -1.88
CA LYS A 26 5.97 20.23 -1.89
C LYS A 26 5.47 19.35 -3.02
N THR A 27 5.02 18.15 -2.67
CA THR A 27 4.61 17.12 -3.63
C THR A 27 3.08 16.99 -3.67
N ILE A 28 2.51 16.89 -4.87
CA ILE A 28 1.11 16.51 -5.09
C ILE A 28 1.04 15.17 -5.83
N VAL A 29 0.18 14.26 -5.37
CA VAL A 29 -0.05 12.95 -6.00
C VAL A 29 -1.48 12.88 -6.50
N ILE A 30 -1.67 12.61 -7.79
CA ILE A 30 -2.97 12.63 -8.47
C ILE A 30 -3.23 11.25 -9.09
N GLY A 31 -4.43 10.71 -8.90
CA GLY A 31 -4.87 9.45 -9.49
C GLY A 31 -6.20 8.98 -8.93
N ARG A 32 -6.90 8.08 -9.64
CA ARG A 32 -8.22 7.56 -9.22
C ARG A 32 -8.13 6.76 -7.93
N GLU A 33 -7.58 5.54 -8.01
CA GLU A 33 -7.50 4.61 -6.89
C GLU A 33 -6.09 4.57 -6.30
N SER A 34 -6.00 4.60 -4.97
CA SER A 34 -4.74 4.37 -4.26
C SER A 34 -4.56 2.89 -3.96
N VAL A 35 -3.34 2.37 -4.11
CA VAL A 35 -3.04 1.02 -3.58
C VAL A 35 -3.15 0.93 -2.07
N LEU A 36 -3.12 2.05 -1.34
CA LEU A 36 -3.46 2.04 0.09
C LEU A 36 -4.92 1.61 0.31
N ALA A 37 -5.84 1.94 -0.60
CA ALA A 37 -7.22 1.45 -0.56
C ALA A 37 -7.33 -0.02 -1.01
N LYS A 38 -6.36 -0.54 -1.78
CA LYS A 38 -6.28 -1.97 -2.15
C LYS A 38 -5.51 -2.82 -1.14
N GLY A 39 -4.82 -2.21 -0.16
CA GLY A 39 -4.09 -2.91 0.89
C GLY A 39 -4.99 -3.77 1.80
N GLU A 40 -6.30 -3.50 1.82
CA GLU A 40 -7.28 -4.37 2.48
C GLU A 40 -7.30 -5.77 1.86
N TRP A 41 -7.17 -5.89 0.53
CA TRP A 41 -7.17 -7.18 -0.17
C TRP A 41 -5.88 -8.00 0.04
N ILE A 42 -4.77 -7.35 0.40
CA ILE A 42 -3.51 -8.04 0.73
C ILE A 42 -3.64 -8.78 2.07
N ARG A 43 -4.50 -8.31 2.99
CA ARG A 43 -4.81 -9.03 4.24
C ARG A 43 -5.77 -10.20 4.05
N THR A 44 -6.62 -10.16 3.03
CA THR A 44 -7.59 -11.23 2.75
C THR A 44 -6.91 -12.56 2.46
N ARG A 45 -5.81 -12.58 1.70
CA ARG A 45 -5.11 -13.84 1.38
C ARG A 45 -4.43 -14.47 2.60
N ALA A 46 -4.03 -13.69 3.60
CA ALA A 46 -3.48 -14.20 4.85
C ALA A 46 -4.56 -14.79 5.77
N GLN A 47 -5.79 -14.26 5.73
CA GLN A 47 -6.93 -14.84 6.45
C GLN A 47 -7.44 -16.12 5.80
N THR A 48 -7.48 -16.20 4.46
CA THR A 48 -7.91 -17.41 3.75
C THR A 48 -7.00 -18.61 4.02
N TRP A 49 -5.69 -18.41 4.24
CA TRP A 49 -4.81 -19.53 4.60
C TRP A 49 -5.17 -20.20 5.93
N ARG A 50 -5.81 -19.48 6.87
CA ARG A 50 -6.34 -20.08 8.10
C ARG A 50 -7.52 -21.02 7.84
N GLU A 51 -8.27 -20.80 6.76
CA GLU A 51 -9.43 -21.60 6.37
C GLU A 51 -9.04 -22.95 5.74
N TYR A 52 -7.84 -23.02 5.14
CA TYR A 52 -7.29 -24.24 4.54
C TYR A 52 -6.41 -25.06 5.49
N LEU A 53 -6.14 -24.56 6.71
CA LEU A 53 -5.37 -25.29 7.71
C LEU A 53 -6.25 -26.34 8.40
N PRO A 54 -5.85 -27.62 8.45
CA PRO A 54 -6.56 -28.60 9.25
C PRO A 54 -6.53 -28.19 10.73
N PRO A 55 -7.60 -28.49 11.50
CA PRO A 55 -7.67 -28.14 12.92
C PRO A 55 -6.41 -28.60 13.67
N GLY A 56 -5.75 -27.68 14.38
CA GLY A 56 -4.54 -27.98 15.18
C GLY A 56 -3.19 -27.73 14.49
N THR A 57 -3.17 -27.15 13.28
CA THR A 57 -1.91 -26.80 12.57
C THR A 57 -1.53 -25.32 12.68
N ALA A 58 -2.37 -24.50 13.31
CA ALA A 58 -2.02 -23.13 13.61
C ALA A 58 -0.92 -23.14 14.70
N PRO A 59 0.15 -22.35 14.55
CA PRO A 59 1.10 -22.14 15.64
C PRO A 59 0.29 -21.60 16.84
N GLU A 60 0.30 -22.33 17.95
CA GLU A 60 -0.05 -21.73 19.24
C GLU A 60 1.06 -20.72 19.55
N ASP A 61 0.69 -19.45 19.66
CA ASP A 61 1.60 -18.32 19.91
C ASP A 61 2.51 -18.54 21.14
#